data_AF-A0A2V9M6A3-F1
#
_entry.id   AF-A0A2V9M6A3-F1
#
_cell.length_a   1.000
_cell.length_b   1.000
_cell.length_c   1.000
_cell.angle_alpha   90.00
_cell.angle_beta   90.00
_cell.angle_gamma   90.00
#
_symmetry.space_group_name_H-M   'P 1'
#
loop_
_entity.id
_entity.type
_entity.pdbx_description
1 polymer ?
#
loop_
_entity_poly.entity_id
_entity_poly.type
_entity_poly.pdbx_seq_one_letter_code
_entity_poly.pdbx_strand_id
1 'polypeptide(L)'
;MEDRLYDGIMFVGQHAMAGAPKGVLAHSQSFSVQNIFLNARPVGEIGQVTAIAGYFNIPVIMLAGDQAACEELLALQPKAETVAVKRLAGKGSTLSLSHAEAKARIEAAARRAVQRLSEFSPWKIQGEVELKFEYYPESPGTPAAVLSRENKQVSPRTVVYRGGTVLEAFEQWLGK
;
A
#
# COMPACT_ATOMS: atom_id res chain seq x y z
N MET A 1 -10.82 -10.23 -17.69
CA MET A 1 -10.21 -11.43 -17.09
C MET A 1 -10.14 -11.16 -15.58
N GLU A 2 -11.15 -11.60 -14.83
CA GLU A 2 -11.25 -11.45 -13.37
C GLU A 2 -10.82 -12.75 -12.66
N ASP A 3 -10.05 -13.58 -13.34
CA ASP A 3 -9.70 -14.91 -12.86
C ASP A 3 -8.72 -14.81 -11.69
N ARG A 4 -9.04 -15.53 -10.61
CA ARG A 4 -8.17 -15.63 -9.44
C ARG A 4 -6.95 -16.48 -9.80
N LEU A 5 -5.80 -15.83 -9.98
CA LEU A 5 -4.54 -16.50 -10.33
C LEU A 5 -3.75 -17.02 -9.12
N TYR A 6 -3.99 -16.45 -7.94
CA TYR A 6 -3.27 -16.79 -6.71
C TYR A 6 -4.22 -16.98 -5.54
N ASP A 7 -3.81 -17.81 -4.58
CA ASP A 7 -4.57 -18.07 -3.37
C ASP A 7 -4.52 -16.90 -2.39
N GLY A 8 -3.37 -16.22 -2.27
CA GLY A 8 -3.20 -15.08 -1.39
C GLY A 8 -1.89 -14.34 -1.65
N ILE A 9 -1.81 -13.10 -1.17
CA ILE A 9 -0.60 -12.26 -1.23
C ILE A 9 0.05 -12.16 0.15
N MET A 10 1.38 -12.22 0.19
CA MET A 10 2.16 -11.95 1.39
C MET A 10 3.18 -10.84 1.12
N PHE A 11 3.24 -9.85 2.01
CA PHE A 11 4.31 -8.84 2.00
C PHE A 11 5.46 -9.27 2.89
N VAL A 12 6.70 -9.09 2.42
CA VAL A 12 7.92 -9.36 3.18
C VAL A 12 8.88 -8.18 3.05
N GLY A 13 9.27 -7.60 4.19
CA GLY A 13 10.16 -6.43 4.22
C GLY A 13 9.46 -5.09 4.02
N GLN A 14 8.13 -5.04 4.17
CA GLN A 14 7.33 -3.86 3.87
C GLN A 14 7.49 -2.74 4.91
N HIS A 15 7.43 -1.49 4.45
CA HIS A 15 7.34 -0.30 5.28
C HIS A 15 5.96 0.35 5.18
N ALA A 16 5.66 1.23 6.13
CA ALA A 16 4.42 2.02 6.12
C ALA A 16 4.45 3.13 5.05
N MET A 17 3.27 3.63 4.71
CA MET A 17 3.05 4.75 3.80
C MET A 17 3.74 6.05 4.26
N ALA A 18 3.98 6.97 3.31
CA ALA A 18 4.47 8.32 3.59
C ALA A 18 3.65 9.00 4.70
N GLY A 19 4.35 9.64 5.65
CA GLY A 19 3.71 10.32 6.77
C GLY A 19 3.15 9.42 7.88
N ALA A 20 3.25 8.08 7.76
CA ALA A 20 2.79 7.17 8.79
C ALA A 20 3.47 7.43 10.14
N PRO A 21 2.70 7.62 11.23
CA PRO A 21 3.27 7.76 12.57
C PRO A 21 4.10 6.52 12.93
N LYS A 22 5.31 6.74 13.45
CA LYS A 22 6.22 5.67 13.89
C LYS A 22 6.67 4.70 12.77
N GLY A 23 6.47 5.05 11.50
CA GLY A 23 6.96 4.26 10.36
C GLY A 23 8.48 4.33 10.21
N VAL A 24 9.09 3.21 9.80
CA VAL A 24 10.53 3.12 9.55
C VAL A 24 10.80 3.37 8.07
N LEU A 25 11.49 4.46 7.73
CA LEU A 25 11.67 4.90 6.34
C LEU A 25 10.33 5.05 5.60
N ALA A 26 9.32 5.58 6.30
CA ALA A 26 7.97 5.77 5.77
C ALA A 26 7.97 6.65 4.51
N HIS A 27 7.58 6.06 3.38
CA HIS A 27 7.41 6.72 2.08
C HIS A 27 6.39 5.93 1.25
N SER A 28 6.01 6.46 0.09
CA SER A 28 5.10 5.79 -0.83
C SER A 28 5.60 5.95 -2.27
N GLN A 29 6.00 4.86 -2.93
CA GLN A 29 6.61 4.82 -4.28
C GLN A 29 7.97 5.51 -4.38
N SER A 30 8.05 6.79 -4.02
CA SER A 30 9.28 7.58 -3.97
C SER A 30 9.23 8.57 -2.80
N PHE A 31 10.37 9.14 -2.45
CA PHE A 31 10.45 10.20 -1.43
C PHE A 31 9.85 11.54 -1.88
N SER A 32 9.48 11.70 -3.16
CA SER A 32 8.82 12.91 -3.65
C SER A 32 7.30 12.89 -3.43
N VAL A 33 6.71 11.72 -3.20
CA VAL A 33 5.29 11.58 -2.91
C VAL A 33 5.04 11.91 -1.43
N GLN A 34 4.16 12.88 -1.19
CA GLN A 34 3.68 13.22 0.14
C GLN A 34 2.52 12.32 0.57
N ASN A 35 1.52 12.14 -0.30
CA ASN A 35 0.34 11.33 0.01
C ASN A 35 -0.13 10.57 -1.24
N ILE A 36 -0.74 9.40 -1.03
CA ILE A 36 -1.54 8.73 -2.04
C ILE A 36 -2.92 8.50 -1.44
N PHE A 37 -3.96 8.71 -2.24
CA PHE A 37 -5.33 8.45 -1.87
C PHE A 37 -5.99 7.54 -2.88
N LEU A 38 -6.82 6.63 -2.37
CA LEU A 38 -7.67 5.76 -3.16
C LEU A 38 -9.10 5.95 -2.67
N ASN A 39 -9.96 6.56 -3.49
CA ASN A 39 -11.31 6.99 -3.10
C ASN A 39 -11.33 7.75 -1.77
N ALA A 40 -10.51 8.81 -1.68
CA ALA A 40 -10.29 9.63 -0.49
C ALA A 40 -9.68 8.93 0.75
N ARG A 41 -9.49 7.60 0.75
CA ARG A 41 -8.76 6.89 1.81
C ARG A 41 -7.24 7.07 1.60
N PRO A 42 -6.47 7.55 2.60
CA PRO A 42 -5.01 7.56 2.53
C PRO A 42 -4.46 6.13 2.42
N VAL A 43 -3.49 5.92 1.52
CA VAL A 43 -2.83 4.63 1.30
C VAL A 43 -1.34 4.79 0.98
N GLY A 44 -0.54 3.75 1.24
CA GLY A 44 0.80 3.57 0.68
C GLY A 44 0.85 2.50 -0.41
N GLU A 45 2.01 1.85 -0.60
CA GLU A 45 2.09 0.68 -1.49
C GLU A 45 1.25 -0.49 -0.97
N ILE A 46 1.11 -0.63 0.35
CA ILE A 46 0.26 -1.66 0.99
C ILE A 46 -1.17 -1.54 0.46
N GLY A 47 -1.77 -0.35 0.55
CA GLY A 47 -3.12 -0.14 0.04
C GLY A 47 -3.23 -0.33 -1.47
N GLN A 48 -2.25 0.16 -2.24
CA GLN A 48 -2.26 -0.03 -3.69
C GLN A 48 -2.26 -1.51 -4.10
N VAL A 49 -1.33 -2.30 -3.57
CA VAL A 49 -1.24 -3.74 -3.86
C VAL A 49 -2.47 -4.49 -3.33
N THR A 50 -2.97 -4.13 -2.14
CA THR A 50 -4.16 -4.76 -1.57
C THR A 50 -5.41 -4.49 -2.43
N ALA A 51 -5.56 -3.29 -3.00
CA ALA A 51 -6.66 -2.96 -3.89
C ALA A 51 -6.58 -3.72 -5.23
N ILE A 52 -5.39 -3.79 -5.84
CA ILE A 52 -5.16 -4.58 -7.06
C ILE A 52 -5.45 -6.07 -6.78
N ALA A 53 -4.96 -6.61 -5.67
CA ALA A 53 -5.25 -8.00 -5.29
C ALA A 53 -6.76 -8.21 -5.08
N GLY A 54 -7.44 -7.25 -4.44
CA GLY A 54 -8.89 -7.23 -4.25
C GLY A 54 -9.69 -7.31 -5.55
N TYR A 55 -9.25 -6.60 -6.59
CA TYR A 55 -9.83 -6.64 -7.94
C TYR A 55 -9.82 -8.05 -8.52
N PHE A 56 -8.72 -8.80 -8.33
CA PHE A 56 -8.60 -10.20 -8.76
C PHE A 56 -9.16 -11.23 -7.78
N ASN A 57 -9.93 -10.80 -6.77
CA ASN A 57 -10.47 -11.68 -5.72
C ASN A 57 -9.39 -12.40 -4.88
N ILE A 58 -8.22 -11.78 -4.70
CA ILE A 58 -7.10 -12.35 -3.96
C ILE A 58 -6.95 -11.61 -2.61
N PRO A 59 -7.03 -12.29 -1.46
CA PRO A 59 -6.77 -11.66 -0.18
C PRO A 59 -5.26 -11.46 0.04
N VAL A 60 -4.88 -10.34 0.65
CA VAL A 60 -3.61 -10.27 1.37
C VAL A 60 -3.79 -11.06 2.67
N ILE A 61 -2.90 -12.01 2.92
CA ILE A 61 -3.01 -12.94 4.07
C ILE A 61 -1.91 -12.71 5.10
N MET A 62 -0.81 -12.05 4.72
CA MET A 62 0.29 -11.76 5.63
C MET A 62 1.06 -10.48 5.28
N LEU A 63 1.60 -9.80 6.30
CA LEU A 63 2.69 -8.84 6.15
C LEU A 63 3.77 -9.02 7.22
N ALA A 64 5.02 -9.11 6.79
CA ALA A 64 6.18 -8.94 7.64
C ALA A 64 6.91 -7.63 7.28
N GLY A 65 7.17 -6.80 8.28
CA GLY A 65 7.67 -5.44 8.03
C GLY A 65 7.96 -4.66 9.31
N ASP A 66 7.90 -3.34 9.22
CA ASP A 66 7.87 -2.51 10.41
C ASP A 66 6.50 -2.52 11.11
N GLN A 67 6.47 -2.12 12.38
CA GLN A 67 5.24 -2.12 13.18
C GLN A 67 4.11 -1.27 12.57
N ALA A 68 4.41 -0.06 12.06
CA ALA A 68 3.40 0.79 11.46
C ALA A 68 2.86 0.20 10.14
N ALA A 69 3.70 -0.52 9.38
CA ALA A 69 3.27 -1.27 8.19
C ALA A 69 2.25 -2.38 8.55
N CYS A 70 2.47 -3.05 9.69
CA CYS A 70 1.53 -4.05 10.21
C CYS A 70 0.18 -3.40 10.59
N GLU A 71 0.23 -2.26 11.28
CA GLU A 71 -0.96 -1.48 11.66
C GLU A 71 -1.73 -0.98 10.42
N GLU A 72 -1.02 -0.52 9.38
CA GLU A 72 -1.62 -0.10 8.11
C GLU A 72 -2.35 -1.25 7.40
N LEU A 73 -1.72 -2.43 7.29
CA LEU A 73 -2.40 -3.58 6.68
C LEU A 73 -3.62 -4.00 7.48
N LEU A 74 -3.54 -4.05 8.80
CA LEU A 74 -4.67 -4.48 9.64
C LEU A 74 -5.88 -3.54 9.53
N ALA A 75 -5.69 -2.28 9.18
CA ALA A 75 -6.78 -1.36 8.88
C ALA A 75 -7.54 -1.71 7.58
N LEU A 76 -6.89 -2.42 6.64
CA LEU A 76 -7.47 -2.86 5.37
C LEU A 76 -7.91 -4.33 5.40
N GLN A 77 -7.17 -5.17 6.12
CA GLN A 77 -7.36 -6.60 6.27
C GLN A 77 -7.19 -7.01 7.75
N PRO A 78 -8.23 -6.87 8.59
CA PRO A 78 -8.13 -7.06 10.04
C PRO A 78 -7.69 -8.46 10.49
N LYS A 79 -7.88 -9.47 9.64
CA LYS A 79 -7.53 -10.87 9.95
C LYS A 79 -6.12 -11.26 9.52
N ALA A 80 -5.41 -10.41 8.76
CA ALA A 80 -4.08 -10.68 8.23
C ALA A 80 -3.12 -11.13 9.33
N GLU A 81 -2.26 -12.11 9.05
CA GLU A 81 -1.12 -12.39 9.90
C GLU A 81 -0.10 -11.24 9.75
N THR A 82 0.39 -10.70 10.85
CA THR A 82 1.42 -9.64 10.81
C THR A 82 2.62 -9.97 11.66
N VAL A 83 3.80 -9.64 11.17
CA VAL A 83 5.07 -9.80 11.89
C VAL A 83 5.84 -8.49 11.86
N ALA A 84 5.75 -7.73 12.94
CA ALA A 84 6.59 -6.57 13.17
C ALA A 84 8.02 -7.03 13.53
N VAL A 85 8.91 -7.05 12.55
CA VAL A 85 10.32 -7.44 12.75
C VAL A 85 11.20 -6.27 13.21
N LYS A 86 10.69 -5.05 13.06
CA LYS A 86 11.33 -3.81 13.51
C LYS A 86 10.28 -2.77 13.88
N ARG A 87 10.67 -1.80 14.72
CA ARG A 87 9.86 -0.61 15.01
C ARG A 87 10.75 0.62 15.17
N LEU A 88 10.16 1.79 14.98
CA LEU A 88 10.85 3.04 15.24
C LEU A 88 11.14 3.18 16.75
N ALA A 89 12.35 3.63 17.07
CA ALA A 89 12.81 3.85 18.45
C ALA A 89 13.21 5.30 18.71
N GLY A 90 13.61 6.04 17.68
CA GLY A 90 13.97 7.45 17.75
C GLY A 90 13.96 8.11 16.36
N LYS A 91 14.49 9.33 16.24
CA LYS A 91 14.61 10.04 14.95
C LYS A 91 15.63 9.32 14.06
N GLY A 92 15.15 8.42 13.21
CA GLY A 92 15.98 7.65 12.27
C GLY A 92 16.63 6.39 12.84
N SER A 93 16.25 5.94 14.04
CA SER A 93 16.76 4.70 14.63
C SER A 93 15.64 3.69 14.86
N THR A 94 16.01 2.40 14.78
CA THR A 94 15.07 1.28 14.89
C THR A 94 15.50 0.32 15.98
N LEU A 95 14.51 -0.34 16.59
CA LEU A 95 14.72 -1.57 17.34
C LEU A 95 14.25 -2.71 16.45
N SER A 96 15.16 -3.64 16.18
CA SER A 96 14.92 -4.78 15.29
C SER A 96 15.13 -6.08 16.04
N LEU A 97 14.35 -7.10 15.67
CA LEU A 97 14.63 -8.47 16.08
C LEU A 97 15.98 -8.92 15.52
N SER A 98 16.60 -9.92 16.15
CA SER A 98 17.74 -10.61 15.53
C SER A 98 17.30 -11.29 14.24
N HIS A 99 18.24 -11.53 13.32
CA HIS A 99 17.94 -12.21 12.06
C HIS A 99 17.27 -13.58 12.27
N ALA A 100 17.79 -14.38 13.21
CA ALA A 100 17.25 -15.70 13.52
C ALA A 100 15.79 -15.62 14.02
N GLU A 101 15.50 -14.66 14.90
CA GLU A 101 14.16 -14.47 15.44
C GLU A 101 13.18 -13.95 14.37
N ALA A 102 13.60 -12.97 13.57
CA ALA A 102 12.78 -12.46 12.46
C ALA A 102 12.43 -13.58 11.48
N LYS A 103 13.41 -14.40 11.09
CA LYS A 103 13.20 -15.55 10.20
C LYS A 103 12.19 -16.54 10.79
N ALA A 104 12.38 -16.94 12.05
CA ALA A 104 11.50 -17.89 12.72
C ALA A 104 10.04 -17.39 12.80
N ARG A 105 9.84 -16.11 13.14
CA ARG A 105 8.51 -15.51 13.23
C ARG A 105 7.83 -15.36 11.86
N ILE A 106 8.58 -14.95 10.83
CA ILE A 106 8.07 -14.85 9.46
C ILE A 106 7.62 -16.22 8.97
N GLU A 107 8.44 -17.26 9.14
CA GLU A 107 8.09 -18.62 8.73
C GLU A 107 6.82 -19.12 9.44
N ALA A 108 6.75 -18.94 10.76
CA ALA A 108 5.60 -19.35 11.56
C ALA A 108 4.31 -18.62 11.14
N ALA A 109 4.40 -17.31 10.87
CA ALA A 109 3.25 -16.53 10.40
C ALA A 109 2.81 -16.91 8.99
N ALA A 110 3.74 -17.14 8.07
CA ALA A 110 3.43 -17.59 6.71
C ALA A 110 2.70 -18.94 6.74
N ARG A 111 3.16 -19.87 7.58
CA ARG A 111 2.50 -21.16 7.78
C ARG A 111 1.07 -21.01 8.30
N ARG A 112 0.86 -20.18 9.34
CA ARG A 112 -0.48 -19.92 9.88
C ARG A 112 -1.39 -19.24 8.85
N ALA A 113 -0.88 -18.26 8.10
CA ALA A 113 -1.64 -17.55 7.08
C ALA A 113 -2.17 -18.52 6.00
N VAL A 114 -1.34 -19.45 5.53
CA VAL A 114 -1.77 -20.47 4.55
C VAL A 114 -2.78 -21.45 5.15
N GLN A 115 -2.57 -21.90 6.39
CA GLN A 115 -3.51 -22.82 7.06
C GLN A 115 -4.89 -22.18 7.28
N ARG A 116 -4.93 -20.87 7.50
CA ARG A 116 -6.14 -20.09 7.75
C ARG A 116 -6.71 -19.44 6.48
N LEU A 117 -6.28 -19.87 5.28
CA LEU A 117 -6.56 -19.19 4.01
C LEU A 117 -8.07 -18.89 3.80
N SER A 118 -8.95 -19.80 4.23
CA SER A 118 -10.40 -19.65 4.12
C SER A 118 -10.99 -18.54 4.99
N GLU A 119 -10.25 -18.01 5.96
CA GLU A 119 -10.72 -16.97 6.88
C GLU A 119 -10.58 -15.55 6.32
N PHE A 120 -9.76 -15.37 5.28
CA PHE A 120 -9.45 -14.07 4.70
C PHE A 120 -10.40 -13.72 3.56
N SER A 121 -10.80 -12.45 3.50
CA SER A 121 -11.61 -11.91 2.39
C SER A 121 -10.84 -10.80 1.68
N PRO A 122 -10.84 -10.73 0.35
CA PRO A 122 -10.16 -9.66 -0.36
C PRO A 122 -10.73 -8.29 0.01
N TRP A 123 -9.87 -7.29 0.18
CA TRP A 123 -10.32 -5.91 0.34
C TRP A 123 -10.72 -5.36 -1.04
N LYS A 124 -12.03 -5.32 -1.29
CA LYS A 124 -12.59 -4.88 -2.56
C LYS A 124 -12.97 -3.41 -2.54
N ILE A 125 -12.69 -2.74 -3.65
CA ILE A 125 -13.20 -1.40 -3.96
C ILE A 125 -14.31 -1.58 -4.98
N GLN A 126 -15.45 -0.94 -4.74
CA GLN A 126 -16.64 -1.03 -5.57
C GLN A 126 -16.84 0.29 -6.32
N GLY A 127 -17.26 0.19 -7.58
CA GLY A 127 -17.55 1.34 -8.43
C GLY A 127 -16.30 2.07 -8.91
N GLU A 128 -16.49 3.33 -9.31
CA GLU A 128 -15.43 4.18 -9.84
C GLU A 128 -14.28 4.37 -8.85
N VAL A 129 -13.08 4.43 -9.41
CA VAL A 129 -11.84 4.54 -8.67
C VAL A 129 -11.16 5.87 -9.00
N GLU A 130 -10.85 6.62 -7.96
CA GLU A 130 -9.98 7.79 -7.99
C GLU A 130 -8.67 7.46 -7.27
N LEU A 131 -7.57 7.43 -8.03
CA LEU A 131 -6.21 7.30 -7.53
C LEU A 131 -5.53 8.67 -7.60
N LYS A 132 -5.31 9.29 -6.44
CA LYS A 132 -4.72 10.63 -6.33
C LYS A 132 -3.35 10.57 -5.67
N PHE A 133 -2.35 11.15 -6.32
CA PHE A 133 -1.02 11.40 -5.78
C PHE A 133 -0.88 12.87 -5.41
N GLU A 134 -0.31 13.15 -4.24
CA GLU A 134 0.15 14.48 -3.85
C GLU A 134 1.66 14.43 -3.63
N TYR A 135 2.37 15.37 -4.25
CA TYR A 135 3.83 15.44 -4.20
C TYR A 135 4.27 16.57 -3.28
N TYR A 136 5.44 16.41 -2.65
CA TYR A 136 6.11 17.54 -1.99
C TYR A 136 6.38 18.66 -3.01
N PRO A 137 6.40 19.93 -2.59
CA PRO A 137 6.74 21.02 -3.48
C PRO A 137 8.16 20.82 -4.04
N GLU A 138 8.30 20.74 -5.35
CA GLU A 138 9.57 21.10 -6.01
C GLU A 138 9.75 22.63 -5.84
N SER A 139 10.99 23.12 -5.68
CA SER A 139 11.34 24.49 -5.26
C SER A 139 10.32 25.61 -5.59
N PRO A 140 10.10 26.58 -4.69
CA PRO A 140 9.10 27.64 -4.89
C PRO A 140 9.35 28.42 -6.19
N GLY A 141 8.38 28.44 -7.11
CA GLY A 141 8.43 29.36 -8.26
C GLY A 141 7.77 28.97 -9.58
N THR A 142 7.24 27.77 -9.78
CA THR A 142 6.63 27.41 -11.08
C THR A 142 5.14 27.06 -10.94
N PRO A 143 4.21 27.93 -11.39
CA PRO A 143 2.83 27.54 -11.59
C PRO A 143 2.78 26.48 -12.68
N ALA A 144 2.58 25.21 -12.33
CA ALA A 144 2.31 24.20 -13.33
C ALA A 144 0.86 24.39 -13.84
N ALA A 145 0.68 24.41 -15.16
CA ALA A 145 -0.64 24.48 -15.75
C ALA A 145 -1.49 23.27 -15.31
N VAL A 146 -2.78 23.49 -15.04
CA VAL A 146 -3.70 22.38 -14.81
C VAL A 146 -3.99 21.73 -16.16
N LEU A 147 -3.60 20.46 -16.30
CA LEU A 147 -3.91 19.67 -17.49
C LEU A 147 -4.98 18.65 -17.12
N SER A 148 -6.15 18.78 -17.74
CA SER A 148 -7.27 17.84 -17.55
C SER A 148 -7.54 17.10 -18.85
N ARG A 149 -7.50 15.78 -18.77
CA ARG A 149 -8.06 14.82 -19.74
C ARG A 149 -9.15 14.02 -19.03
N GLU A 150 -10.00 13.33 -19.78
CA GLU A 150 -11.17 12.59 -19.27
C GLU A 150 -10.87 11.79 -17.98
N ASN A 151 -9.79 10.98 -17.97
CA ASN A 151 -9.42 10.14 -16.84
C ASN A 151 -8.15 10.59 -16.09
N LYS A 152 -7.64 11.79 -16.36
CA LYS A 152 -6.40 12.28 -15.76
C LYS A 152 -6.44 13.77 -15.51
N GLN A 153 -6.16 14.18 -14.28
CA GLN A 153 -5.99 15.58 -13.91
C GLN A 153 -4.60 15.79 -13.32
N VAL A 154 -3.89 16.79 -13.81
CA VAL A 154 -2.58 17.21 -13.30
C VAL A 154 -2.69 18.64 -12.80
N SER A 155 -2.18 18.89 -11.60
CA SER A 155 -1.98 20.21 -11.00
C SER A 155 -0.54 20.30 -10.48
N PRO A 156 -0.08 21.48 -9.99
CA PRO A 156 1.32 21.66 -9.57
C PRO A 156 1.84 20.64 -8.54
N ARG A 157 0.96 20.09 -7.71
CA ARG A 157 1.34 19.15 -6.65
C ARG A 157 0.49 17.90 -6.63
N THR A 158 -0.45 17.76 -7.55
CA THR A 158 -1.42 16.67 -7.51
C THR A 158 -1.58 16.05 -8.89
N VAL A 159 -1.60 14.73 -8.94
CA VAL A 159 -2.03 14.00 -10.12
C VAL A 159 -3.15 13.06 -9.73
N VAL A 160 -4.26 13.12 -10.45
CA VAL A 160 -5.44 12.26 -10.23
C VAL A 160 -5.63 11.41 -11.47
N TYR A 161 -5.83 10.11 -11.25
CA TYR A 161 -6.18 9.11 -12.25
C TYR A 161 -7.54 8.52 -11.91
N ARG A 162 -8.39 8.31 -12.91
CA ARG A 162 -9.72 7.75 -12.74
C ARG A 162 -9.94 6.54 -13.64
N GLY A 163 -10.79 5.62 -13.20
CA GLY A 163 -11.22 4.45 -13.95
C GLY A 163 -12.53 3.90 -13.41
N GLY A 164 -13.27 3.16 -14.24
CA GLY A 164 -14.44 2.41 -13.81
C GLY A 164 -14.08 1.21 -12.94
N THR A 165 -12.81 0.78 -12.97
CA THR A 165 -12.26 -0.27 -12.11
C THR A 165 -10.93 0.14 -11.47
N VAL A 166 -10.50 -0.63 -10.46
CA VAL A 166 -9.15 -0.49 -9.88
C VAL A 166 -8.10 -0.64 -10.96
N LEU A 167 -8.20 -1.66 -11.82
CA LEU A 167 -7.18 -1.90 -12.82
C LEU A 167 -7.07 -0.74 -13.82
N GLU A 168 -8.20 -0.22 -14.31
CA GLU A 168 -8.22 0.92 -15.22
C GLU A 168 -7.55 2.16 -14.61
N ALA A 169 -7.87 2.51 -13.35
CA ALA A 169 -7.24 3.66 -12.69
C ALA A 169 -5.72 3.50 -12.55
N PHE A 170 -5.24 2.29 -12.27
CA PHE A 170 -3.81 1.99 -12.18
C PHE A 170 -3.13 1.93 -13.57
N GLU A 171 -3.82 1.46 -14.61
CA GLU A 171 -3.30 1.48 -15.99
C GLU A 171 -3.11 2.91 -16.50
N GLN A 172 -4.03 3.82 -16.17
CA GLN A 172 -3.87 5.25 -16.43
C GLN A 172 -2.62 5.83 -15.74
N TRP A 173 -2.32 5.38 -14.53
CA TRP A 173 -1.11 5.79 -13.81
C TRP A 173 0.16 5.24 -14.46
N LEU A 174 0.14 3.97 -14.87
CA LEU A 174 1.26 3.30 -15.55
C LEU A 174 1.48 3.74 -17.00
N GLY A 175 0.55 4.52 -17.57
CA GLY A 175 0.65 5.04 -18.93
C GLY A 175 0.39 3.99 -20.01
N LYS A 176 -0.47 3.01 -19.73
CA LYS A 176 -0.93 2.01 -20.69
C LYS A 176 -2.16 2.48 -21.47
#